data_AF-E8LZT2-F1
#
_entry.id   AF-E8LZT2-F1
#
_cell.length_a   1.000
_cell.length_b   1.000
_cell.length_c   1.000
_cell.angle_alpha   90.00
_cell.angle_beta   90.00
_cell.angle_gamma   90.00
#
_symmetry.space_group_name_H-M   'P 1'
#
loop_
_entity.id
_entity.type
_entity.pdbx_description
1 polymer ?
#
loop_
_entity_poly.entity_id
_entity_poly.type
_entity_poly.pdbx_seq_one_letter_code
_entity_poly.pdbx_strand_id
1 'polypeptide(L)'
;MIAITYIVTSLLLIYLLWRVNRKPSKGVILIGQLLLFLVLGGQFWSIFQFGTKTAGVPSKILLYEDFFIKYLDLPNLEMKWLSCGLFIITLIFCLPKRAE
;
A
#
# COMPACT_ATOMS: atom_id res chain seq x y z
N MET A 1 -8.47 17.04 -8.48
CA MET A 1 -9.18 16.64 -7.25
C MET A 1 -8.92 15.19 -6.88
N ILE A 2 -9.13 14.24 -7.79
CA ILE A 2 -8.96 12.79 -7.55
C ILE A 2 -7.54 12.40 -7.06
N ALA A 3 -6.50 12.97 -7.67
CA ALA A 3 -5.10 12.82 -7.24
C ALA A 3 -4.87 13.22 -5.77
N ILE A 4 -5.47 14.35 -5.36
CA ILE A 4 -5.37 14.88 -4.00
C ILE A 4 -6.09 13.94 -3.03
N THR A 5 -7.28 13.46 -3.39
CA THR A 5 -8.00 12.46 -2.59
C THR A 5 -7.18 11.19 -2.41
N TYR A 6 -6.56 10.67 -3.46
CA TYR A 6 -5.68 9.50 -3.37
C TYR A 6 -4.49 9.74 -2.43
N ILE A 7 -3.81 10.88 -2.55
CA ILE A 7 -2.67 11.25 -1.68
C ILE A 7 -3.13 11.34 -0.22
N VAL A 8 -4.20 12.08 0.05
CA VAL A 8 -4.72 12.29 1.41
C VAL A 8 -5.15 10.97 2.04
N THR A 9 -5.91 10.14 1.33
CA THR A 9 -6.33 8.83 1.83
C THR A 9 -5.15 7.90 2.05
N SER A 10 -4.17 7.88 1.14
CA SER A 10 -2.96 7.06 1.29
C SER A 10 -2.12 7.46 2.49
N LEU A 11 -1.89 8.76 2.69
CA LEU A 11 -1.17 9.27 3.86
C LEU A 11 -1.90 8.97 5.17
N LEU A 12 -3.23 9.09 5.16
CA LEU A 12 -4.05 8.76 6.34
C LEU A 12 -3.97 7.27 6.68
N LEU A 13 -4.03 6.38 5.68
CA LEU A 13 -3.86 4.94 5.89
C LEU A 13 -2.46 4.58 6.41
N ILE A 14 -1.41 5.18 5.84
CA ILE A 14 -0.02 5.00 6.33
C ILE A 14 0.09 5.48 7.78
N TYR A 15 -0.48 6.64 8.11
CA TYR A 15 -0.47 7.16 9.47
C TYR A 15 -1.18 6.23 10.46
N LEU A 16 -2.34 5.68 10.08
CA LEU A 16 -3.06 4.72 10.91
C LEU A 16 -2.26 3.42 11.09
N LEU A 17 -1.69 2.88 10.01
CA LEU A 17 -0.87 1.68 10.07
C LEU A 17 0.38 1.89 10.94
N TRP A 18 1.06 3.03 10.77
CA TRP A 18 2.18 3.44 11.62
C TRP A 18 1.77 3.49 13.09
N ARG A 19 0.63 4.11 13.40
CA ARG A 19 0.13 4.22 14.78
C ARG A 19 -0.15 2.85 15.41
N VAL A 20 -0.73 1.92 14.64
CA VAL A 20 -1.00 0.55 15.09
C VAL A 20 0.31 -0.22 15.30
N ASN A 21 1.25 -0.13 14.35
CA ASN A 21 2.50 -0.91 14.35
C ASN A 21 3.60 -0.31 15.24
N ARG A 22 3.42 0.93 15.74
CA ARG A 22 4.36 1.59 16.65
C ARG A 22 4.50 0.88 17.99
N LYS A 23 3.43 0.23 18.47
CA LYS A 23 3.46 -0.51 19.74
C LYS A 23 3.95 -1.94 19.48
N PRO A 24 5.03 -2.37 20.16
CA PRO A 24 5.54 -3.72 19.96
C PRO A 24 4.51 -4.74 20.47
N SER A 25 4.28 -5.77 19.67
CA SER A 25 3.20 -6.75 19.89
C SER A 25 3.74 -8.19 19.83
N LYS A 26 3.02 -9.14 20.43
CA LYS A 26 3.34 -10.58 20.40
C LYS A 26 2.17 -11.41 19.88
N GLY A 27 2.48 -12.61 19.41
CA GLY A 27 1.48 -13.63 19.03
C GLY A 27 0.55 -13.18 17.90
N VAL A 28 -0.74 -13.41 18.07
CA VAL A 28 -1.77 -13.19 17.03
C VAL A 28 -1.87 -11.73 16.60
N ILE A 29 -1.66 -10.78 17.52
CA ILE A 29 -1.70 -9.34 17.22
C ILE A 29 -0.60 -8.96 16.23
N LEU A 30 0.60 -9.52 16.40
CA LEU A 30 1.72 -9.29 15.49
C LEU A 30 1.42 -9.82 14.07
N ILE A 31 0.78 -10.99 13.98
CA ILE A 31 0.36 -11.57 12.70
C ILE A 31 -0.68 -10.67 12.02
N GLY A 32 -1.67 -10.18 12.76
CA GLY A 32 -2.66 -9.24 12.23
C GLY A 32 -2.03 -7.94 11.72
N GLN A 33 -1.08 -7.37 12.47
CA GLN A 33 -0.30 -6.20 12.06
C GLN A 33 0.52 -6.45 10.80
N LEU A 34 1.12 -7.64 10.70
CA LEU A 34 1.89 -8.05 9.52
C LEU A 34 0.99 -8.21 8.29
N LEU A 35 -0.20 -8.82 8.45
CA LEU A 35 -1.16 -8.95 7.36
C LEU A 35 -1.64 -7.58 6.88
N LEU A 36 -1.99 -6.67 7.79
CA LEU A 36 -2.37 -5.29 7.44
C LEU A 36 -1.25 -4.55 6.70
N PHE A 37 -0.01 -4.72 7.17
CA PHE A 37 1.17 -4.18 6.51
C PHE A 37 1.36 -4.74 5.10
N LEU A 38 1.24 -6.07 4.93
CA LEU A 38 1.36 -6.72 3.62
C LEU A 38 0.24 -6.32 2.67
N VAL A 39 -0.98 -6.16 3.15
CA VAL A 39 -2.10 -5.69 2.34
C VAL A 39 -1.83 -4.27 1.86
N LEU A 40 -1.50 -3.34 2.76
CA LEU A 40 -1.29 -1.94 2.39
C LEU A 40 -0.05 -1.76 1.51
N GLY A 41 1.08 -2.38 1.86
CA GLY A 41 2.29 -2.35 1.05
C GLY A 41 2.10 -3.03 -0.31
N GLY A 42 1.43 -4.19 -0.33
CA GLY A 42 1.08 -4.92 -1.54
C GLY A 42 0.20 -4.10 -2.49
N GLN A 43 -0.71 -3.28 -1.96
CA GLN A 43 -1.49 -2.36 -2.78
C GLN A 43 -0.62 -1.33 -3.48
N PHE A 44 0.22 -0.58 -2.74
CA PHE A 44 1.10 0.42 -3.34
C PHE A 44 2.07 -0.19 -4.36
N TRP A 45 2.58 -1.38 -4.06
CA TRP A 45 3.43 -2.13 -4.98
C TRP A 45 2.68 -2.58 -6.24
N SER A 46 1.43 -3.04 -6.10
CA SER A 46 0.60 -3.46 -7.23
C SER A 46 0.26 -2.29 -8.17
N ILE A 47 0.03 -1.09 -7.63
CA ILE A 47 -0.20 0.12 -8.43
C ILE A 47 1.06 0.53 -9.18
N PHE A 48 2.24 0.44 -8.55
CA PHE A 48 3.52 0.68 -9.21
C PHE A 48 3.77 -0.30 -10.37
N GLN A 49 3.48 -1.58 -10.16
CA GLN A 49 3.64 -2.65 -11.16
C GLN A 49 2.47 -2.75 -12.15
N PHE A 50 1.44 -1.93 -12.04
CA PHE A 50 0.28 -2.04 -12.91
C PHE A 50 0.68 -1.84 -14.39
N GLY A 51 0.21 -2.71 -15.27
CA GLY A 51 0.60 -2.73 -16.69
C GLY A 51 1.95 -3.38 -17.00
N THR A 52 2.70 -3.85 -15.99
CA THR A 52 3.85 -4.75 -16.20
C THR A 52 3.40 -6.20 -16.13
N LYS A 53 4.15 -7.09 -16.78
CA LYS A 53 3.96 -8.54 -16.68
C LYS A 53 5.01 -9.10 -15.73
N THR A 54 4.57 -9.68 -14.62
CA THR A 54 5.46 -10.39 -13.70
C THR A 54 5.34 -11.89 -13.99
N ALA A 55 6.43 -12.52 -14.41
CA ALA A 55 6.44 -13.95 -14.80
C ALA A 55 5.36 -14.34 -15.83
N GLY A 56 5.05 -13.43 -16.78
CA GLY A 56 4.03 -13.64 -17.81
C GLY A 56 2.59 -13.40 -17.37
N VAL A 57 2.34 -13.19 -16.07
CA VAL A 57 1.03 -12.85 -15.51
C VAL A 57 0.89 -11.32 -15.43
N PRO A 58 -0.20 -10.73 -15.93
CA PRO A 58 -0.45 -9.30 -15.78
C PRO A 58 -0.64 -8.96 -14.30
N SER A 59 0.13 -7.99 -13.81
CA SER A 59 0.00 -7.50 -12.43
C SER A 59 -1.34 -6.78 -12.26
N LYS A 60 -2.22 -7.35 -11.43
CA LYS A 60 -3.53 -6.77 -11.10
C LYS A 60 -3.50 -6.04 -9.76
N ILE A 61 -4.30 -4.97 -9.64
CA ILE A 61 -4.48 -4.25 -8.37
C ILE A 61 -5.48 -5.05 -7.52
N LEU A 62 -5.01 -5.66 -6.43
CA LEU A 62 -5.70 -6.75 -5.75
C LEU A 62 -7.11 -6.44 -5.20
N LEU A 63 -7.44 -5.17 -4.93
CA LEU A 63 -8.68 -4.77 -4.26
C LEU A 63 -9.43 -3.59 -4.88
N TYR A 64 -8.83 -2.90 -5.86
CA TYR A 64 -9.38 -1.65 -6.39
C TYR A 64 -9.14 -1.46 -7.90
N GLU A 65 -8.80 -2.54 -8.63
CA GLU A 65 -8.53 -2.47 -10.07
C GLU A 65 -9.64 -1.74 -10.83
N ASP A 66 -10.90 -2.13 -10.65
CA ASP A 66 -12.04 -1.48 -11.31
C ASP A 66 -12.26 -0.04 -10.84
N PHE A 67 -12.01 0.27 -9.56
CA PHE A 67 -12.17 1.63 -9.05
C PHE A 67 -11.08 2.58 -9.60
N PHE A 68 -9.82 2.13 -9.59
CA PHE A 68 -8.68 2.91 -10.09
C PHE A 68 -8.71 3.08 -11.62
N ILE A 69 -9.07 2.04 -12.37
CA ILE A 69 -9.11 2.11 -13.83
C ILE A 69 -10.35 2.89 -14.29
N LYS A 70 -11.53 2.61 -13.72
CA LYS A 70 -12.80 3.16 -14.24
C LYS A 70 -13.12 4.56 -13.74
N TYR A 71 -12.75 4.90 -12.50
CA TYR A 71 -13.09 6.20 -11.90
C TYR A 71 -11.90 7.14 -11.76
N LEU A 72 -10.67 6.63 -11.68
CA LEU A 72 -9.48 7.46 -11.51
C LEU A 72 -8.65 7.65 -12.80
N ASP A 73 -8.91 6.89 -13.87
CA ASP A 73 -8.07 6.87 -15.09
C ASP A 73 -6.58 6.67 -14.75
N LEU A 74 -6.35 5.80 -13.74
CA LEU A 74 -5.04 5.49 -13.20
C LEU A 74 -4.61 4.08 -13.61
N PRO A 75 -3.30 3.90 -13.89
CA PRO A 75 -2.21 4.73 -13.40
C PRO A 75 -1.44 5.52 -14.48
N ASN A 76 -1.54 6.84 -14.39
CA ASN A 76 -0.57 7.76 -14.98
C ASN A 76 0.83 7.55 -14.37
N LEU A 77 1.88 7.83 -15.15
CA LEU A 77 3.29 7.70 -14.72
C LEU A 77 3.55 8.39 -13.37
N GLU A 78 2.94 9.57 -13.19
CA GLU A 78 2.79 10.36 -11.95
C GLU A 78 2.59 9.48 -10.70
N MET A 79 1.50 8.71 -10.77
CA MET A 79 0.94 7.96 -9.66
C MET A 79 1.64 6.65 -9.40
N LYS A 80 2.28 6.06 -10.43
CA LYS A 80 3.13 4.88 -10.24
C LYS A 80 4.31 5.21 -9.34
N TRP A 81 5.03 6.29 -9.66
CA TRP A 81 6.19 6.72 -8.88
C TRP A 81 5.80 7.20 -7.48
N LEU A 82 4.69 7.92 -7.36
CA LEU A 82 4.15 8.28 -6.05
C LEU A 82 3.83 7.04 -5.19
N SER A 83 3.20 6.02 -5.78
CA SER A 83 2.88 4.77 -5.07
C SER A 83 4.14 4.00 -4.67
N CYS A 84 5.20 4.05 -5.47
CA CYS A 84 6.52 3.53 -5.09
C CYS A 84 7.09 4.26 -3.86
N GLY A 85 6.99 5.60 -3.82
CA GLY A 85 7.39 6.38 -2.65
C GLY A 85 6.60 6.03 -1.40
N LEU A 86 5.27 5.91 -1.52
CA LEU A 86 4.37 5.51 -0.41
C LEU A 86 4.66 4.09 0.07
N PHE A 87 5.02 3.18 -0.84
CA PHE A 87 5.47 1.83 -0.50
C PHE A 87 6.76 1.86 0.33
N ILE A 88 7.77 2.61 -0.10
CA ILE A 88 9.05 2.74 0.64
C ILE A 88 8.80 3.34 2.03
N ILE A 89 7.97 4.38 2.15
CA ILE A 89 7.59 4.97 3.44
C ILE A 89 6.91 3.92 4.32
N THR A 90 6.00 3.13 3.75
CA THR A 90 5.31 2.05 4.47
C THR A 90 6.31 1.04 4.99
N LEU A 91 7.27 0.58 4.16
CA LEU A 91 8.31 -0.38 4.58
C LEU A 91 9.17 0.15 5.73
N ILE A 92 9.61 1.40 5.67
CA ILE A 92 10.53 1.97 6.68
C ILE A 92 9.80 2.25 7.99
N PHE A 93 8.62 2.89 7.93
CA PHE A 93 7.96 3.39 9.12
C PHE A 93 6.95 2.41 9.71
N CYS A 94 6.28 1.61 8.88
CA CYS A 94 5.16 0.78 9.32
C CYS A 94 5.54 -0.68 9.55
N LEU A 95 6.82 -1.05 9.52
CA LEU A 95 7.24 -2.42 9.82
C LEU A 95 6.81 -2.81 11.25
N PRO A 96 6.01 -3.88 11.43
CA PRO A 96 5.53 -4.27 12.74
C PRO A 96 6.68 -4.67 13.65
N LYS A 97 6.71 -4.10 14.86
CA LYS A 97 7.76 -4.38 15.85
C LYS A 97 7.36 -5.57 16.70
N ARG A 98 8.24 -6.57 16.77
CA ARG A 98 8.09 -7.69 17.70
C ARG A 98 8.46 -7.20 19.10
N ALA A 99 7.59 -7.46 20.08
CA ALA A 99 8.00 -7.34 21.48
C ALA A 99 8.87 -8.57 21.84
N GLU A 100 10.08 -8.32 22.33
CA GLU A 100 10.96 -9.33 22.94
C GLU A 100 10.29 -9.96 24.16
#